data_AF-A0A4Y7SQ66-F1
#
_entry.id   AF-A0A4Y7SQ66-F1
#
_cell.length_a   1.000
_cell.length_b   1.000
_cell.length_c   1.000
_cell.angle_alpha   90.00
_cell.angle_beta   90.00
_cell.angle_gamma   90.00
#
_symmetry.space_group_name_H-M   'P 1'
#
loop_
_entity.id
_entity.type
_entity.pdbx_description
1 polymer ?
#
loop_
_entity_poly.entity_id
_entity_poly.type
_entity_poly.pdbx_seq_one_letter_code
_entity_poly.pdbx_strand_id
1 'polypeptide(L)'
;IRKFRDDFSRYQTVELPSEANKRVRASTAARNSGPGISDEARQEANANSTRRPKILNISTYKFHSLADYPAFIRLRSRLTEPVLSLYLQGELEHRLVKRLYARTNKRSVARQIAKRVRRIERARLTCQRRLKQHKAGHVVHREKGRFKRLYIPRFLYPANIGPHTCFQNFIPKLQAHLLGRRLNRKFDGDNHDDFTHDDINSVSIRGQKIYRVATCQVNYTTYDDRRDFDTINSSTHPDIMVYSQDDNRETEKFWHARVLGIYHAKVSTSHPGAASQAIERMHFLFVRWYGAEPGWQSGFRRAQLPKVGFVKHEPDFDNFAFGFLDPGQVLRGCHLIPVFRAGLTDELLPYPSKIARQIDESKTEDWVNFYVNIFVDRDMVMRYYGGGLGH
;
A
#
# COMPACT_ATOMS: atom_id res chain seq x y z
N ILE A 1 28.51 -17.66 -12.62
CA ILE A 1 28.67 -18.09 -11.20
C ILE A 1 29.72 -19.20 -11.05
N ARG A 2 29.63 -20.33 -11.78
CA ARG A 2 30.66 -21.38 -11.72
C ARG A 2 32.05 -20.88 -12.15
N LYS A 3 32.12 -20.20 -13.31
CA LYS A 3 33.33 -19.48 -13.77
C LYS A 3 33.87 -18.50 -12.72
N PHE A 4 32.99 -17.75 -12.06
CA PHE A 4 33.38 -16.84 -10.99
C PHE A 4 34.01 -17.57 -9.80
N ARG A 5 33.46 -18.73 -9.35
CA ARG A 5 34.08 -19.55 -8.30
C ARG A 5 35.50 -19.98 -8.68
N ASP A 6 35.67 -20.43 -9.93
CA ASP A 6 36.95 -20.96 -10.43
C ASP A 6 37.98 -19.83 -10.64
N ASP A 7 37.54 -18.64 -11.02
CA ASP A 7 38.39 -17.44 -11.04
C ASP A 7 38.73 -16.98 -9.61
N PHE A 8 37.79 -17.11 -8.67
CA PHE A 8 37.96 -16.68 -7.28
C PHE A 8 38.90 -17.57 -6.48
N SER A 9 39.12 -18.83 -6.89
CA SER A 9 40.13 -19.69 -6.25
C SER A 9 41.57 -19.17 -6.38
N ARG A 10 41.80 -18.16 -7.23
CA ARG A 10 43.09 -17.46 -7.35
C ARG A 10 43.35 -16.48 -6.21
N TYR A 11 42.32 -16.07 -5.47
CA TYR A 11 42.44 -15.14 -4.36
C TYR A 11 42.46 -15.89 -3.03
N GLN A 12 43.44 -15.60 -2.19
CA GLN A 12 43.49 -16.13 -0.83
C GLN A 12 42.46 -15.41 0.05
N THR A 13 41.25 -15.97 0.14
CA THR A 13 40.25 -15.51 1.10
C THR A 13 40.31 -16.29 2.40
N VAL A 14 40.22 -15.58 3.52
CA VAL A 14 40.20 -16.15 4.87
C VAL A 14 38.92 -15.75 5.61
N GLU A 15 38.57 -16.51 6.64
CA GLU A 15 37.46 -16.21 7.54
C GLU A 15 37.50 -14.76 8.05
N LEU A 16 36.33 -14.11 8.15
CA LEU A 16 36.25 -12.83 8.84
C LEU A 16 36.59 -13.01 10.33
N PRO A 17 37.14 -11.99 11.02
CA PRO A 17 37.47 -12.11 12.44
C PRO A 17 36.27 -12.54 13.32
N SER A 18 35.06 -12.12 12.96
CA SER A 18 33.82 -12.54 13.65
C SER A 18 33.51 -14.03 13.46
N GLU A 19 33.77 -14.59 12.27
CA GLU A 19 33.56 -16.01 11.96
C GLU A 19 34.60 -16.88 12.66
N ALA A 20 35.88 -16.47 12.62
CA ALA A 20 36.95 -17.15 13.35
C ALA A 20 36.68 -17.17 14.86
N ASN A 21 36.27 -16.04 15.44
CA ASN A 21 35.88 -15.95 16.86
C ASN A 21 34.69 -16.86 17.19
N LYS A 22 33.71 -16.96 16.29
CA LYS A 22 32.54 -17.84 16.47
C LYS A 22 32.94 -19.32 16.42
N ARG A 23 33.84 -19.70 15.50
CA ARG A 23 34.40 -21.06 15.41
C ARG A 23 35.15 -21.45 16.67
N VAL A 24 36.03 -20.58 17.18
CA VAL A 24 36.78 -20.81 18.43
C VAL A 24 35.83 -20.93 19.63
N ARG A 25 34.78 -20.10 19.70
CA ARG A 25 33.75 -20.20 20.75
C ARG A 25 32.94 -21.50 20.66
N ALA A 26 32.64 -21.98 19.46
CA ALA A 26 31.91 -23.23 19.27
C ALA A 26 32.78 -24.45 19.63
N SER A 27 34.06 -24.45 19.26
CA SER A 27 34.98 -25.55 19.60
C SER A 27 35.26 -25.60 21.11
N THR A 28 35.42 -24.46 21.76
CA THR A 28 35.55 -24.39 23.23
C THR A 28 34.26 -24.83 23.95
N ALA A 29 33.09 -24.46 23.44
CA ALA A 29 31.81 -24.91 23.99
C ALA A 29 31.58 -26.43 23.86
N ALA A 30 31.94 -27.02 22.71
CA ALA A 30 31.84 -28.48 22.50
C ALA A 30 32.83 -29.28 23.35
N ARG A 31 34.00 -28.70 23.67
CA ARG A 31 35.04 -29.29 24.52
C ARG A 31 34.68 -29.30 26.00
N ASN A 32 33.95 -28.28 26.48
CA ASN A 32 33.47 -28.21 27.87
C ASN A 32 32.35 -29.22 28.20
N SER A 33 31.87 -29.97 27.20
CA SER A 33 30.81 -30.98 27.34
C SER A 33 31.29 -32.44 27.29
N GLY A 34 32.61 -32.71 27.22
CA GLY A 34 33.19 -34.07 27.23
C GLY A 34 34.26 -34.25 28.32
N PRO A 35 34.50 -35.48 28.83
CA PRO A 35 35.43 -35.71 29.93
C PRO A 35 36.89 -35.71 29.46
N GLY A 36 37.73 -34.91 30.12
CA GLY A 36 39.21 -35.01 30.14
C GLY A 36 39.95 -34.70 28.84
N ILE A 37 40.65 -33.56 28.77
CA ILE A 37 41.51 -33.19 27.64
C ILE A 37 42.98 -33.20 28.09
N SER A 38 43.84 -33.92 27.36
CA SER A 38 45.30 -33.96 27.55
C SER A 38 45.99 -32.65 27.13
N ASP A 39 47.16 -32.36 27.71
CA ASP A 39 47.90 -31.12 27.44
C ASP A 39 48.41 -30.98 25.99
N GLU A 40 48.53 -32.09 25.25
CA GLU A 40 48.85 -32.08 23.82
C GLU A 40 47.73 -31.44 22.96
N ALA A 41 46.46 -31.67 23.32
CA ALA A 41 45.32 -31.05 22.63
C ALA A 41 45.16 -29.55 22.94
N ARG A 42 45.84 -29.03 23.98
CA ARG A 42 45.91 -27.59 24.27
C ARG A 42 46.90 -26.87 23.35
N GLN A 43 47.98 -27.51 22.94
CA GLN A 43 48.96 -26.92 22.02
C GLN A 43 48.40 -26.81 20.58
N GLU A 44 47.63 -27.79 20.09
CA GLU A 44 46.89 -27.68 18.82
C GLU A 44 45.77 -26.62 18.83
N ALA A 45 45.27 -26.25 20.02
CA ALA A 45 44.21 -25.25 20.17
C ALA A 45 44.72 -23.82 19.93
N ASN A 46 45.95 -23.51 20.35
CA ASN A 46 46.58 -22.22 20.08
C ASN A 46 46.93 -22.06 18.60
N ALA A 47 47.32 -23.14 17.91
CA ALA A 47 47.52 -23.15 16.46
C ALA A 47 46.21 -22.91 15.66
N ASN A 48 45.06 -23.31 16.22
CA ASN A 48 43.74 -23.20 15.58
C ASN A 48 43.04 -21.83 15.71
N SER A 49 43.68 -20.84 16.35
CA SER A 49 43.19 -19.46 16.48
C SER A 49 43.36 -18.64 15.20
N THR A 50 44.12 -19.13 14.23
CA THR A 50 44.35 -18.44 12.95
C THR A 50 43.10 -18.50 12.07
N ARG A 51 42.88 -17.45 11.26
CA ARG A 51 41.76 -17.39 10.31
C ARG A 51 42.00 -18.45 9.24
N ARG A 52 41.03 -19.35 9.05
CA ARG A 52 41.16 -20.42 8.06
C ARG A 52 40.88 -19.89 6.66
N PRO A 53 41.51 -20.46 5.61
CA PRO A 53 41.13 -20.17 4.25
C PRO A 53 39.68 -20.58 4.01
N LYS A 54 38.92 -19.71 3.34
CA LYS A 54 37.50 -19.90 3.06
C LYS A 54 37.26 -19.82 1.56
N ILE A 55 36.66 -20.86 1.00
CA ILE A 55 36.31 -20.94 -0.43
C ILE A 55 34.83 -20.61 -0.60
N LEU A 56 34.48 -19.97 -1.73
CA LEU A 56 33.11 -19.69 -2.10
C LEU A 56 32.30 -21.00 -2.26
N ASN A 57 31.35 -21.23 -1.36
CA ASN A 57 30.42 -22.37 -1.47
C ASN A 57 29.22 -21.99 -2.34
N ILE A 58 29.21 -22.49 -3.59
CA ILE A 58 28.10 -22.31 -4.52
C ILE A 58 26.98 -23.35 -4.35
N SER A 59 27.18 -24.40 -3.54
CA SER A 59 26.19 -25.43 -3.24
C SER A 59 25.27 -25.00 -2.09
N THR A 60 24.87 -23.73 -2.08
CA THR A 60 23.86 -23.22 -1.14
C THR A 60 22.58 -22.90 -1.90
N TYR A 61 21.44 -23.09 -1.24
CA TYR A 61 20.13 -22.83 -1.84
C TYR A 61 20.06 -21.48 -2.56
N LYS A 62 20.65 -20.43 -1.96
CA LYS A 62 20.69 -19.07 -2.53
C LYS A 62 21.30 -19.03 -3.92
N PHE A 63 22.33 -19.83 -4.22
CA PHE A 63 22.94 -19.88 -5.54
C PHE A 63 22.17 -20.78 -6.52
N HIS A 64 21.47 -21.80 -6.03
CA HIS A 64 20.61 -22.65 -6.86
C HIS A 64 19.34 -21.92 -7.31
N SER A 65 18.75 -21.10 -6.45
CA SER A 65 17.58 -20.29 -6.78
C SER A 65 17.90 -19.05 -7.63
N LEU A 66 19.18 -18.77 -7.94
CA LEU A 66 19.57 -17.59 -8.73
C LEU A 66 19.03 -17.63 -10.16
N ALA A 67 18.94 -18.82 -10.76
CA ALA A 67 18.43 -19.00 -12.11
C ALA A 67 16.91 -18.75 -12.21
N ASP A 68 16.20 -18.94 -11.10
CA ASP A 68 14.75 -18.74 -11.02
C ASP A 68 14.37 -17.27 -10.79
N TYR A 69 15.28 -16.46 -10.22
CA TYR A 69 14.99 -15.05 -9.97
C TYR A 69 14.64 -14.25 -11.23
N PRO A 70 15.33 -14.36 -12.38
CA PRO A 70 14.93 -13.64 -13.59
C PRO A 70 13.50 -13.95 -14.05
N ALA A 71 13.09 -15.21 -14.02
CA ALA A 71 11.72 -15.61 -14.35
C ALA A 71 10.72 -15.10 -13.31
N PHE A 72 11.07 -15.21 -12.02
CA PHE A 72 10.25 -14.70 -10.91
C PHE A 72 10.09 -13.18 -10.97
N ILE A 73 11.17 -12.44 -11.24
CA ILE A 73 11.18 -10.99 -11.44
C ILE A 73 10.31 -10.64 -12.65
N ARG A 74 10.47 -11.28 -13.81
CA ARG A 74 9.60 -11.02 -14.96
C ARG A 74 8.11 -11.29 -14.68
N LEU A 75 7.81 -12.29 -13.85
CA LEU A 75 6.45 -12.66 -13.46
C LEU A 75 5.86 -11.73 -12.39
N ARG A 76 6.69 -11.11 -11.53
CA ARG A 76 6.26 -10.41 -10.31
C ARG A 76 6.78 -8.97 -10.14
N SER A 77 7.66 -8.48 -11.01
CA SER A 77 8.41 -7.24 -10.84
C SER A 77 9.00 -6.69 -12.16
N ARG A 78 8.47 -5.58 -12.66
CA ARG A 78 9.21 -4.59 -13.45
C ARG A 78 9.15 -3.29 -12.66
N LEU A 79 10.32 -2.77 -12.33
CA LEU A 79 10.56 -1.82 -11.25
C LEU A 79 9.95 -0.43 -11.47
N THR A 80 9.22 0.05 -10.47
CA THR A 80 9.46 1.32 -9.75
C THR A 80 9.21 1.02 -8.26
N GLU A 81 10.11 1.46 -7.37
CA GLU A 81 10.29 1.05 -5.95
C GLU A 81 11.09 -0.25 -5.70
N PRO A 82 12.00 -0.27 -4.70
CA PRO A 82 12.89 -1.40 -4.47
C PRO A 82 12.13 -2.59 -3.88
N VAL A 83 12.29 -3.74 -4.53
CA VAL A 83 11.83 -5.11 -4.18
C VAL A 83 12.29 -5.60 -2.79
N LEU A 84 12.83 -4.71 -1.95
CA LEU A 84 13.31 -5.02 -0.61
C LEU A 84 12.18 -5.29 0.40
N SER A 85 10.95 -4.76 0.24
CA SER A 85 9.96 -4.87 1.32
C SER A 85 9.48 -6.31 1.61
N LEU A 86 9.32 -7.15 0.57
CA LEU A 86 8.88 -8.53 0.75
C LEU A 86 9.97 -9.42 1.37
N TYR A 87 11.24 -9.17 1.05
CA TYR A 87 12.38 -9.84 1.67
C TYR A 87 12.66 -9.35 3.10
N LEU A 88 12.40 -8.06 3.38
CA LEU A 88 12.62 -7.44 4.70
C LEU A 88 11.66 -7.98 5.78
N GLN A 89 10.45 -8.41 5.44
CA GLN A 89 9.46 -8.86 6.42
C GLN A 89 9.98 -10.05 7.26
N GLY A 90 10.60 -11.04 6.61
CA GLY A 90 11.22 -12.19 7.31
C GLY A 90 12.47 -11.82 8.11
N GLU A 91 13.25 -10.83 7.66
CA GLU A 91 14.46 -10.38 8.36
C GLU A 91 14.16 -9.55 9.62
N LEU A 92 13.02 -8.84 9.66
CA LEU A 92 12.63 -7.98 10.77
C LEU A 92 12.04 -8.76 11.97
N GLU A 93 11.29 -9.85 11.74
CA GLU A 93 10.73 -10.67 12.81
C GLU A 93 11.81 -11.31 13.69
N HIS A 94 12.93 -11.71 13.09
CA HIS A 94 14.08 -12.23 13.83
C HIS A 94 14.66 -11.20 14.82
N ARG A 95 14.50 -9.89 14.57
CA ARG A 95 14.93 -8.83 15.52
C ARG A 95 14.05 -8.80 16.78
N LEU A 96 12.77 -9.13 16.68
CA LEU A 96 11.85 -9.20 17.82
C LEU A 96 12.22 -10.38 18.72
N VAL A 97 12.42 -11.56 18.12
CA VAL A 97 12.83 -12.78 18.84
C VAL A 97 14.19 -12.57 19.53
N LYS A 98 15.16 -11.94 18.85
CA LYS A 98 16.46 -11.58 19.44
C LYS A 98 16.34 -10.60 20.62
N ARG A 99 15.47 -9.59 20.52
CA ARG A 99 15.21 -8.65 21.64
C ARG A 99 14.57 -9.34 22.83
N LEU A 100 13.64 -10.26 22.61
CA LEU A 100 13.00 -11.04 23.68
C LEU A 100 13.99 -12.02 24.32
N TYR A 101 14.81 -12.69 23.50
CA TYR A 101 15.89 -13.59 23.93
C TYR A 101 16.88 -12.89 24.85
N ALA A 102 17.35 -11.69 24.48
CA ALA A 102 18.29 -10.89 25.28
C ALA A 102 17.77 -10.56 26.68
N ARG A 103 16.45 -10.55 26.88
CA ARG A 103 15.82 -10.27 28.18
C ARG A 103 15.52 -11.53 29.00
N THR A 104 15.84 -12.72 28.50
CA THR A 104 15.70 -13.99 29.26
C THR A 104 16.93 -14.25 30.11
N ASN A 105 16.79 -15.02 31.19
CA ASN A 105 17.95 -15.51 31.96
C ASN A 105 18.61 -16.76 31.31
N LYS A 106 18.26 -17.05 30.05
CA LYS A 106 18.75 -18.17 29.23
C LYS A 106 18.41 -19.58 29.76
N ARG A 107 17.54 -19.74 30.75
CA ARG A 107 16.97 -21.05 31.17
C ARG A 107 15.55 -21.22 30.65
N SER A 108 15.23 -22.36 30.02
CA SER A 108 13.89 -22.61 29.43
C SER A 108 13.40 -21.43 28.57
N VAL A 109 14.26 -21.00 27.64
CA VAL A 109 14.13 -19.77 26.85
C VAL A 109 12.78 -19.64 26.16
N ALA A 110 12.31 -20.71 25.50
CA ALA A 110 11.03 -20.73 24.81
C ALA A 110 9.86 -20.39 25.74
N ARG A 111 9.85 -20.94 26.95
CA ARG A 111 8.81 -20.70 27.96
C ARG A 111 8.84 -19.26 28.47
N GLN A 112 10.03 -18.68 28.64
CA GLN A 112 10.18 -17.29 29.09
C GLN A 112 9.76 -16.28 28.02
N ILE A 113 10.14 -16.52 26.76
CA ILE A 113 9.71 -15.72 25.62
C ILE A 113 8.17 -15.79 25.52
N ALA A 114 7.58 -16.99 25.56
CA ALA A 114 6.14 -17.18 25.50
C ALA A 114 5.38 -16.48 26.63
N LYS A 115 5.88 -16.56 27.88
CA LYS A 115 5.29 -15.84 29.03
C LYS A 115 5.34 -14.32 28.83
N ARG A 116 6.42 -13.80 28.26
CA ARG A 116 6.61 -12.36 28.06
C ARG A 116 5.77 -11.82 26.91
N VAL A 117 5.64 -12.59 25.82
CA VAL A 117 4.70 -12.31 24.73
C VAL A 117 3.28 -12.22 25.28
N ARG A 118 2.84 -13.22 26.06
CA ARG A 118 1.52 -13.19 26.73
C ARG A 118 1.33 -12.01 27.68
N ARG A 119 2.39 -11.57 28.38
CA ARG A 119 2.32 -10.38 29.27
C ARG A 119 2.19 -9.08 28.47
N ILE A 120 2.88 -8.97 27.34
CA ILE A 120 2.77 -7.84 26.41
C ILE A 120 1.35 -7.79 25.82
N GLU A 121 0.80 -8.93 25.40
CA GLU A 121 -0.56 -9.05 24.90
C GLU A 121 -1.61 -8.63 25.95
N ARG A 122 -1.49 -9.10 27.20
CA ARG A 122 -2.40 -8.70 28.28
C ARG A 122 -2.33 -7.22 28.61
N ALA A 123 -1.13 -6.63 28.68
CA ALA A 123 -0.97 -5.20 28.93
C ALA A 123 -1.58 -4.34 27.80
N ARG A 124 -1.51 -4.81 26.55
CA ARG A 124 -2.17 -4.19 25.40
C ARG A 124 -3.69 -4.23 25.53
N LEU A 125 -4.26 -5.37 25.89
CA LEU A 125 -5.71 -5.53 26.14
C LEU A 125 -6.23 -4.59 27.25
N THR A 126 -5.48 -4.41 28.33
CA THR A 126 -5.86 -3.47 29.41
C THR A 126 -5.82 -2.00 28.95
N CYS A 127 -4.82 -1.63 28.15
CA CYS A 127 -4.71 -0.29 27.57
C CYS A 127 -5.84 0.00 26.56
N GLN A 128 -6.22 -1.00 25.76
CA GLN A 128 -7.36 -0.95 24.83
C GLN A 128 -8.70 -0.68 25.54
N ARG A 129 -8.93 -1.26 26.73
CA ARG A 129 -10.17 -0.99 27.51
C ARG A 129 -10.26 0.46 27.97
N ARG A 130 -9.14 1.09 28.35
CA ARG A 130 -9.10 2.52 28.70
C ARG A 130 -9.32 3.42 27.49
N LEU A 131 -8.80 3.05 26.32
CA LEU A 131 -8.92 3.84 25.09
C LEU A 131 -10.33 3.78 24.46
N LYS A 132 -11.06 2.66 24.62
CA LYS A 132 -12.46 2.55 24.15
C LYS A 132 -13.41 3.52 24.85
N GLN A 133 -13.10 3.94 26.09
CA GLN A 133 -13.88 4.96 26.79
C GLN A 133 -13.70 6.39 26.23
N HIS A 134 -12.68 6.62 25.39
CA HIS A 134 -12.35 7.95 24.84
C HIS A 134 -12.67 8.14 23.33
N LYS A 135 -13.23 7.14 22.62
CA LYS A 135 -13.39 7.13 21.15
C LYS A 135 -14.74 7.66 20.61
N ALA A 136 -15.30 8.71 21.21
CA ALA A 136 -16.38 9.49 20.59
C ALA A 136 -15.81 10.81 20.06
N GLY A 137 -15.29 10.82 18.83
CA GLY A 137 -14.96 12.09 18.15
C GLY A 137 -13.74 12.10 17.22
N HIS A 138 -14.01 12.48 15.96
CA HIS A 138 -13.13 13.21 15.03
C HIS A 138 -12.02 12.47 14.26
N VAL A 139 -12.31 12.21 12.97
CA VAL A 139 -11.32 12.23 11.87
C VAL A 139 -10.93 13.69 11.63
N VAL A 140 -9.63 14.00 11.67
CA VAL A 140 -9.09 15.35 11.41
C VAL A 140 -8.24 15.27 10.15
N HIS A 141 -8.68 15.95 9.09
CA HIS A 141 -7.94 16.10 7.84
C HIS A 141 -6.98 17.30 7.94
N ARG A 142 -5.71 17.14 7.55
CA ARG A 142 -4.70 18.21 7.59
C ARG A 142 -4.08 18.39 6.21
N GLU A 143 -4.24 19.58 5.64
CA GLU A 143 -3.65 19.97 4.36
C GLU A 143 -2.27 20.62 4.57
N LYS A 144 -1.32 20.36 3.66
CA LYS A 144 -0.03 21.07 3.59
C LYS A 144 0.30 21.44 2.14
N GLY A 145 0.46 22.73 1.83
CA GLY A 145 0.97 23.22 0.53
C GLY A 145 0.39 24.55 0.05
N ARG A 146 1.04 25.19 -0.94
CA ARG A 146 0.51 26.35 -1.68
C ARG A 146 -0.61 25.89 -2.62
N PHE A 147 -1.78 26.52 -2.56
CA PHE A 147 -2.92 26.19 -3.41
C PHE A 147 -2.76 26.76 -4.82
N LYS A 148 -3.02 25.96 -5.85
CA LYS A 148 -3.15 26.47 -7.22
C LYS A 148 -4.63 26.72 -7.50
N ARG A 149 -5.01 27.99 -7.64
CA ARG A 149 -6.37 28.40 -8.02
C ARG A 149 -6.59 28.06 -9.50
N LEU A 150 -7.69 27.38 -9.78
CA LEU A 150 -8.11 26.99 -11.13
C LEU A 150 -9.50 27.56 -11.41
N TYR A 151 -9.65 28.23 -12.54
CA TYR A 151 -10.95 28.64 -13.04
C TYR A 151 -11.54 27.49 -13.85
N ILE A 152 -12.74 27.04 -13.49
CA ILE A 152 -13.34 25.80 -14.01
C ILE A 152 -13.36 25.78 -15.55
N PRO A 153 -13.93 26.78 -16.27
CA PRO A 153 -13.94 26.77 -17.73
C PRO A 153 -12.55 26.64 -18.36
N ARG A 154 -11.56 27.35 -17.82
CA ARG A 154 -10.18 27.31 -18.34
C ARG A 154 -9.44 26.01 -18.01
N PHE A 155 -9.85 25.35 -16.92
CA PHE A 155 -9.29 24.06 -16.51
C PHE A 155 -9.82 22.91 -17.37
N LEU A 156 -11.12 22.92 -17.69
CA LEU A 156 -11.77 21.87 -18.48
C LEU A 156 -11.54 22.04 -19.98
N TYR A 157 -11.47 23.29 -20.45
CA TYR A 157 -11.29 23.66 -21.85
C TYR A 157 -10.02 24.53 -22.01
N PRO A 158 -8.82 23.94 -21.88
CA PRO A 158 -7.58 24.68 -22.14
C PRO A 158 -7.51 25.11 -23.61
N ALA A 159 -7.19 26.37 -23.88
CA ALA A 159 -7.26 26.98 -25.22
C ALA A 159 -6.51 26.26 -26.36
N ASN A 160 -5.57 25.37 -26.04
CA ASN A 160 -4.69 24.70 -27.02
C ASN A 160 -4.95 23.19 -27.16
N ILE A 161 -5.89 22.63 -26.40
CA ILE A 161 -6.21 21.20 -26.41
C ILE A 161 -7.73 21.11 -26.33
N GLY A 162 -8.37 20.41 -27.28
CA GLY A 162 -9.82 20.15 -27.21
C GLY A 162 -10.22 19.52 -25.86
N PRO A 163 -11.53 19.42 -25.57
CA PRO A 163 -11.99 18.87 -24.29
C PRO A 163 -11.32 17.53 -24.02
N HIS A 164 -10.59 17.43 -22.91
CA HIS A 164 -10.09 16.14 -22.48
C HIS A 164 -11.30 15.27 -22.14
N THR A 165 -11.44 14.15 -22.84
CA THR A 165 -12.55 13.19 -22.67
C THR A 165 -12.64 12.66 -21.23
N CYS A 166 -11.53 12.64 -20.47
CA CYS A 166 -11.58 12.34 -19.03
C CYS A 166 -12.34 13.39 -18.19
N PHE A 167 -12.65 14.55 -18.74
CA PHE A 167 -13.48 15.60 -18.12
C PHE A 167 -14.90 15.65 -18.69
N GLN A 168 -15.29 14.67 -19.50
CA GLN A 168 -16.67 14.55 -19.94
C GLN A 168 -17.59 14.44 -18.71
N ASN A 169 -18.65 15.24 -18.69
CA ASN A 169 -19.60 15.35 -17.56
C ASN A 169 -18.97 15.72 -16.21
N PHE A 170 -17.76 16.31 -16.20
CA PHE A 170 -17.06 16.66 -14.96
C PHE A 170 -17.89 17.56 -14.04
N ILE A 171 -18.56 18.58 -14.60
CA ILE A 171 -19.33 19.54 -13.80
C ILE A 171 -20.64 18.96 -13.26
N PRO A 172 -21.49 18.33 -14.08
CA PRO A 172 -22.67 17.63 -13.58
C PRO A 172 -22.32 16.62 -12.48
N LYS A 173 -21.31 15.78 -12.70
CA LYS A 173 -20.85 14.79 -11.71
C LYS A 173 -20.31 15.43 -10.43
N LEU A 174 -19.53 16.51 -10.55
CA LEU A 174 -19.02 17.24 -9.40
C LEU A 174 -20.15 17.86 -8.58
N GLN A 175 -21.13 18.48 -9.24
CA GLN A 175 -22.27 19.09 -8.58
C GLN A 175 -23.14 18.03 -7.89
N ALA A 176 -23.42 16.91 -8.55
CA ALA A 176 -24.13 15.77 -7.95
C ALA A 176 -23.40 15.24 -6.70
N HIS A 177 -22.08 15.00 -6.79
CA HIS A 177 -21.24 14.57 -5.67
C HIS A 177 -21.32 15.53 -4.48
N LEU A 178 -21.18 16.83 -4.76
CA LEU A 178 -21.25 17.88 -3.72
C LEU A 178 -22.66 17.98 -3.13
N LEU A 179 -23.71 17.83 -3.93
CA LEU A 179 -25.09 17.84 -3.47
C LEU A 179 -25.36 16.66 -2.54
N GLY A 180 -25.00 15.44 -2.93
CA GLY A 180 -25.18 14.23 -2.12
C GLY A 180 -24.57 14.39 -0.73
N ARG A 181 -23.39 14.99 -0.65
CA ARG A 181 -22.74 15.33 0.62
C ARG A 181 -23.46 16.41 1.41
N ARG A 182 -23.98 17.46 0.76
CA ARG A 182 -24.80 18.51 1.41
C ARG A 182 -26.14 17.99 1.96
N LEU A 183 -26.65 16.92 1.36
CA LEU A 183 -27.83 16.19 1.83
C LEU A 183 -27.48 15.10 2.87
N ASN A 184 -26.20 14.97 3.27
CA ASN A 184 -25.69 13.91 4.15
C ASN A 184 -26.07 12.49 3.69
N ARG A 185 -26.12 12.26 2.38
CA ARG A 185 -26.35 10.93 1.82
C ARG A 185 -25.15 10.03 2.08
N LYS A 186 -25.42 8.73 2.23
CA LYS A 186 -24.35 7.72 2.29
C LYS A 186 -23.69 7.64 0.91
N PHE A 187 -22.40 7.36 0.89
CA PHE A 187 -21.68 7.14 -0.36
C PHE A 187 -22.17 5.84 -1.02
N ASP A 188 -22.64 5.95 -2.25
CA ASP A 188 -23.24 4.91 -3.09
C ASP A 188 -22.35 4.58 -4.31
N GLY A 189 -21.09 5.01 -4.29
CA GLY A 189 -20.19 4.88 -5.44
C GLY A 189 -20.20 6.07 -6.38
N ASP A 190 -20.76 7.22 -5.95
CA ASP A 190 -20.99 8.39 -6.82
C ASP A 190 -22.03 8.07 -7.91
N ASN A 191 -22.89 7.08 -7.63
CA ASN A 191 -24.04 6.72 -8.44
C ASN A 191 -25.19 7.63 -8.04
N HIS A 192 -25.39 8.70 -8.80
CA HIS A 192 -26.33 9.78 -8.49
C HIS A 192 -27.45 9.86 -9.52
N ASP A 193 -27.87 8.71 -10.05
CA ASP A 193 -28.92 8.57 -11.07
C ASP A 193 -30.29 9.10 -10.59
N ASP A 194 -30.45 9.34 -9.29
CA ASP A 194 -31.68 9.85 -8.70
C ASP A 194 -31.77 11.39 -8.65
N PHE A 195 -30.69 12.12 -8.93
CA PHE A 195 -30.73 13.57 -9.01
C PHE A 195 -31.20 14.05 -10.38
N THR A 196 -32.21 14.92 -10.36
CA THR A 196 -32.64 15.62 -11.56
C THR A 196 -31.65 16.73 -11.94
N HIS A 197 -31.76 17.23 -13.17
CA HIS A 197 -30.95 18.37 -13.61
C HIS A 197 -31.18 19.62 -12.73
N ASP A 198 -32.42 19.82 -12.26
CA ASP A 198 -32.76 20.94 -11.37
C ASP A 198 -32.10 20.80 -10.00
N ASP A 199 -32.03 19.57 -9.47
CA ASP A 199 -31.33 19.28 -8.22
C ASP A 199 -29.84 19.62 -8.34
N ILE A 200 -29.19 19.16 -9.41
CA ILE A 200 -27.76 19.41 -9.66
C ILE A 200 -27.49 20.91 -9.85
N ASN A 201 -28.37 21.62 -10.56
CA ASN A 201 -28.27 23.06 -10.81
C ASN A 201 -28.45 23.91 -9.53
N SER A 202 -29.03 23.35 -8.47
CA SER A 202 -29.12 24.02 -7.17
C SER A 202 -27.75 24.26 -6.51
N VAL A 203 -26.70 23.55 -6.94
CA VAL A 203 -25.35 23.64 -6.38
C VAL A 203 -24.55 24.74 -7.08
N SER A 204 -24.11 25.72 -6.28
CA SER A 204 -23.24 26.82 -6.73
C SER A 204 -21.82 26.68 -6.21
N ILE A 205 -20.86 26.62 -7.14
CA ILE A 205 -19.43 26.71 -6.83
C ILE A 205 -19.00 28.18 -6.90
N ARG A 206 -18.66 28.77 -5.75
CA ARG A 206 -18.42 30.21 -5.63
C ARG A 206 -17.33 30.70 -6.59
N GLY A 207 -17.73 31.58 -7.51
CA GLY A 207 -16.87 32.20 -8.50
C GLY A 207 -16.27 31.23 -9.52
N GLN A 208 -16.88 30.05 -9.70
CA GLN A 208 -16.45 28.99 -10.61
C GLN A 208 -14.96 28.62 -10.43
N LYS A 209 -14.53 28.58 -9.16
CA LYS A 209 -13.14 28.33 -8.78
C LYS A 209 -13.04 27.05 -7.97
N ILE A 210 -12.14 26.18 -8.41
CA ILE A 210 -11.64 25.06 -7.62
C ILE A 210 -10.17 25.33 -7.29
N TYR A 211 -9.70 24.77 -6.19
CA TYR A 211 -8.34 24.95 -5.73
C TYR A 211 -7.68 23.59 -5.66
N ARG A 212 -6.59 23.42 -6.42
CA ARG A 212 -5.81 22.19 -6.38
C ARG A 212 -4.89 22.19 -5.16
N VAL A 213 -4.89 21.08 -4.45
CA VAL A 213 -4.03 20.79 -3.31
C VAL A 213 -2.98 19.76 -3.75
N ALA A 214 -1.77 19.87 -3.20
CA ALA A 214 -0.67 18.97 -3.56
C ALA A 214 -0.79 17.58 -2.92
N THR A 215 -1.21 17.53 -1.66
CA THR A 215 -1.28 16.28 -0.89
C THR A 215 -2.53 16.22 -0.02
N CYS A 216 -3.03 15.01 0.21
CA CYS A 216 -4.14 14.72 1.11
C CYS A 216 -3.67 13.72 2.16
N GLN A 217 -3.86 14.03 3.45
CA GLN A 217 -3.51 13.12 4.53
C GLN A 217 -4.77 12.40 5.03
N VAL A 218 -4.75 11.07 4.98
CA VAL A 218 -5.82 10.20 5.48
C VAL A 218 -5.30 9.44 6.69
N ASN A 219 -6.04 9.51 7.80
CA ASN A 219 -5.67 8.77 9.01
C ASN A 219 -6.38 7.42 9.02
N TYR A 220 -5.68 6.39 9.47
CA TYR A 220 -6.26 5.08 9.72
C TYR A 220 -5.80 4.54 11.06
N THR A 221 -6.58 3.59 11.57
CA THR A 221 -6.17 2.80 12.73
C THR A 221 -5.41 1.59 12.22
N THR A 222 -4.18 1.44 12.69
CA THR A 222 -3.34 0.25 12.46
C THR A 222 -3.84 -0.92 13.28
N TYR A 223 -3.51 -2.13 12.83
CA TYR A 223 -3.82 -3.37 13.55
C TYR A 223 -3.45 -3.35 15.06
N ASP A 224 -2.35 -2.70 15.48
CA ASP A 224 -1.96 -2.61 16.90
C ASP A 224 -2.74 -1.49 17.67
N ASP A 225 -3.92 -1.08 17.16
CA ASP A 225 -4.80 0.00 17.67
C ASP A 225 -4.14 1.39 17.78
N ARG A 226 -3.11 1.64 16.97
CA ARG A 226 -2.46 2.95 16.89
C ARG A 226 -3.01 3.75 15.72
N ARG A 227 -3.02 5.07 15.87
CA ARG A 227 -3.29 5.97 14.75
C ARG A 227 -2.03 6.11 13.91
N ASP A 228 -2.20 5.94 12.61
CA ASP A 228 -1.19 6.26 11.60
C ASP A 228 -1.87 6.98 10.43
N PHE A 229 -1.10 7.38 9.42
CA PHE A 229 -1.62 8.13 8.29
C PHE A 229 -0.89 7.82 7.00
N ASP A 230 -1.62 7.96 5.90
CA ASP A 230 -1.05 7.94 4.55
C ASP A 230 -1.15 9.34 3.96
N THR A 231 -0.16 9.66 3.14
CA THR A 231 -0.14 10.90 2.36
C THR A 231 -0.35 10.55 0.89
N ILE A 232 -1.52 10.93 0.37
CA ILE A 232 -1.91 10.75 -1.02
C ILE A 232 -1.34 11.91 -1.82
N ASN A 233 -0.68 11.59 -2.93
CA ASN A 233 -0.17 12.55 -3.89
C ASN A 233 -0.50 12.04 -5.29
N SER A 234 -1.25 12.82 -6.07
CA SER A 234 -1.67 12.45 -7.43
C SER A 234 -0.48 12.03 -8.32
N SER A 235 0.71 12.60 -8.11
CA SER A 235 1.86 12.37 -8.98
C SER A 235 2.81 11.25 -8.53
N THR A 236 2.72 10.76 -7.30
CA THR A 236 3.68 9.76 -6.78
C THR A 236 3.02 8.57 -6.09
N HIS A 237 1.99 8.80 -5.27
CA HIS A 237 1.25 7.75 -4.56
C HIS A 237 -0.25 8.05 -4.68
N PRO A 238 -0.83 7.86 -5.87
CA PRO A 238 -2.22 8.24 -6.13
C PRO A 238 -3.23 7.14 -5.80
N ASP A 239 -2.78 5.90 -5.63
CA ASP A 239 -3.67 4.75 -5.52
C ASP A 239 -4.22 4.61 -4.09
N ILE A 240 -5.54 4.50 -3.98
CA ILE A 240 -6.29 4.49 -2.73
C ILE A 240 -7.25 3.30 -2.68
N MET A 241 -7.70 2.95 -1.47
CA MET A 241 -8.74 1.94 -1.25
C MET A 241 -9.91 2.53 -0.45
N VAL A 242 -11.12 2.11 -0.80
CA VAL A 242 -12.39 2.46 -0.15
C VAL A 242 -13.20 1.21 0.15
N TYR A 243 -14.23 1.31 0.99
CA TYR A 243 -15.19 0.22 1.13
C TYR A 243 -16.01 0.07 -0.15
N SER A 244 -16.15 -1.17 -0.63
CA SER A 244 -17.08 -1.48 -1.71
C SER A 244 -18.53 -1.24 -1.26
N GLN A 245 -19.36 -0.78 -2.21
CA GLN A 245 -20.81 -0.70 -2.03
C GLN A 245 -21.55 -1.92 -2.57
N ASP A 246 -20.85 -2.93 -3.10
CA ASP A 246 -21.49 -4.18 -3.52
C ASP A 246 -22.20 -4.88 -2.37
N ASP A 247 -23.37 -5.44 -2.67
CA ASP A 247 -24.17 -6.23 -1.73
C ASP A 247 -23.41 -7.48 -1.28
N ASN A 248 -22.54 -8.03 -2.13
CA ASN A 248 -21.71 -9.20 -1.83
C ASN A 248 -20.34 -8.81 -1.24
N ARG A 249 -20.36 -8.18 -0.06
CA ARG A 249 -19.17 -7.75 0.68
C ARG A 249 -18.25 -8.90 1.12
N GLU A 250 -18.67 -10.15 1.00
CA GLU A 250 -17.78 -11.28 1.25
C GLU A 250 -16.77 -11.50 0.12
N THR A 251 -17.16 -11.14 -1.11
CA THR A 251 -16.39 -11.38 -2.33
C THR A 251 -15.53 -10.16 -2.68
N GLU A 252 -16.11 -8.96 -2.63
CA GLU A 252 -15.44 -7.71 -2.99
C GLU A 252 -15.51 -6.69 -1.85
N LYS A 253 -14.65 -6.83 -0.85
CA LYS A 253 -14.65 -5.96 0.35
C LYS A 253 -14.27 -4.50 0.07
N PHE A 254 -13.42 -4.29 -0.94
CA PHE A 254 -12.79 -3.01 -1.18
C PHE A 254 -12.80 -2.68 -2.66
N TRP A 255 -13.12 -1.43 -2.97
CA TRP A 255 -12.83 -0.84 -4.27
C TRP A 255 -11.52 -0.07 -4.21
N HIS A 256 -10.92 0.11 -5.38
CA HIS A 256 -9.66 0.83 -5.55
C HIS A 256 -9.86 1.96 -6.54
N ALA A 257 -9.12 3.04 -6.36
CA ALA A 257 -9.12 4.14 -7.30
C ALA A 257 -7.74 4.79 -7.39
N ARG A 258 -7.47 5.41 -8.54
CA ARG A 258 -6.29 6.26 -8.75
C ARG A 258 -6.70 7.72 -8.68
N VAL A 259 -6.12 8.46 -7.73
CA VAL A 259 -6.38 9.90 -7.55
C VAL A 259 -5.70 10.72 -8.64
N LEU A 260 -6.50 11.36 -9.49
CA LEU A 260 -6.04 12.25 -10.57
C LEU A 260 -5.79 13.67 -10.08
N GLY A 261 -6.56 14.11 -9.08
CA GLY A 261 -6.36 15.41 -8.46
C GLY A 261 -7.08 15.54 -7.13
N ILE A 262 -6.49 16.36 -6.27
CA ILE A 262 -7.02 16.69 -4.95
C ILE A 262 -7.46 18.15 -5.01
N TYR A 263 -8.72 18.40 -4.67
CA TYR A 263 -9.32 19.71 -4.81
C TYR A 263 -10.14 20.10 -3.60
N HIS A 264 -10.36 21.40 -3.46
CA HIS A 264 -11.45 21.92 -2.65
C HIS A 264 -12.14 23.08 -3.37
N ALA A 265 -13.38 23.35 -2.97
CA ALA A 265 -14.15 24.48 -3.46
C ALA A 265 -15.01 25.09 -2.34
N LYS A 266 -15.41 26.34 -2.51
CA LYS A 266 -16.46 26.96 -1.68
C LYS A 266 -17.80 26.71 -2.36
N VAL A 267 -18.69 25.99 -1.70
CA VAL A 267 -19.92 25.45 -2.26
C VAL A 267 -21.09 25.93 -1.42
N SER A 268 -22.16 26.35 -2.07
CA SER A 268 -23.47 26.57 -1.45
C SER A 268 -24.53 25.86 -2.29
N THR A 269 -25.68 25.58 -1.69
CA THR A 269 -26.81 24.98 -2.40
C THR A 269 -28.10 25.66 -1.98
N SER A 270 -29.00 25.87 -2.94
CA SER A 270 -30.38 26.31 -2.69
C SER A 270 -31.36 25.14 -2.55
N HIS A 271 -30.88 23.89 -2.58
CA HIS A 271 -31.72 22.70 -2.54
C HIS A 271 -32.53 22.63 -1.24
N PRO A 272 -33.86 22.38 -1.30
CA PRO A 272 -34.71 22.34 -0.10
C PRO A 272 -34.30 21.31 0.94
N GLY A 273 -33.76 20.17 0.51
CA GLY A 273 -33.30 19.09 1.39
C GLY A 273 -31.95 19.34 2.09
N ALA A 274 -31.24 20.43 1.78
CA ALA A 274 -29.94 20.69 2.38
C ALA A 274 -30.08 21.18 3.82
N ALA A 275 -29.30 20.59 4.74
CA ALA A 275 -29.31 20.98 6.16
C ALA A 275 -28.93 22.45 6.40
N SER A 276 -28.18 23.05 5.47
CA SER A 276 -27.84 24.46 5.47
C SER A 276 -27.69 24.97 4.04
N GLN A 277 -27.99 26.24 3.82
CA GLN A 277 -27.70 26.95 2.56
C GLN A 277 -26.39 27.75 2.63
N ALA A 278 -25.73 27.77 3.79
CA ALA A 278 -24.50 28.53 4.00
C ALA A 278 -23.35 27.99 3.13
N ILE A 279 -22.45 28.90 2.75
CA ILE A 279 -21.25 28.54 2.00
C ILE A 279 -20.33 27.69 2.87
N GLU A 280 -19.97 26.51 2.39
CA GLU A 280 -19.05 25.58 3.03
C GLU A 280 -17.84 25.30 2.14
N ARG A 281 -16.68 25.06 2.75
CA ARG A 281 -15.50 24.59 2.04
C ARG A 281 -15.50 23.07 1.99
N MET A 282 -15.71 22.50 0.81
CA MET A 282 -15.76 21.06 0.60
C MET A 282 -14.52 20.56 -0.13
N HIS A 283 -13.95 19.45 0.35
CA HIS A 283 -12.77 18.79 -0.22
C HIS A 283 -13.20 17.57 -1.00
N PHE A 284 -12.67 17.35 -2.20
CA PHE A 284 -13.04 16.23 -3.05
C PHE A 284 -11.83 15.75 -3.85
N LEU A 285 -11.80 14.45 -4.12
CA LEU A 285 -10.82 13.79 -4.96
C LEU A 285 -11.46 13.55 -6.32
N PHE A 286 -10.75 13.87 -7.40
CA PHE A 286 -11.10 13.40 -8.73
C PHE A 286 -10.33 12.10 -8.98
N VAL A 287 -11.03 11.01 -9.27
CA VAL A 287 -10.44 9.67 -9.31
C VAL A 287 -10.76 8.93 -10.61
N ARG A 288 -9.92 7.97 -10.97
CA ARG A 288 -10.18 6.94 -11.97
C ARG A 288 -10.36 5.60 -11.26
N TRP A 289 -11.48 4.93 -11.50
CA TRP A 289 -11.85 3.71 -10.78
C TRP A 289 -11.17 2.47 -11.34
N TYR A 290 -10.88 1.52 -10.44
CA TYR A 290 -10.50 0.16 -10.80
C TYR A 290 -11.68 -0.78 -10.59
N GLY A 291 -11.89 -1.69 -11.54
CA GLY A 291 -12.82 -2.82 -11.43
C GLY A 291 -12.09 -4.12 -11.10
N ALA A 292 -12.79 -5.05 -10.48
CA ALA A 292 -12.29 -6.41 -10.31
C ALA A 292 -12.16 -7.10 -11.68
N GLU A 293 -11.14 -7.95 -11.82
CA GLU A 293 -10.99 -8.75 -13.04
C GLU A 293 -12.09 -9.82 -13.13
N PRO A 294 -12.91 -9.85 -14.20
CA PRO A 294 -13.96 -10.84 -14.38
C PRO A 294 -13.42 -12.28 -14.31
N GLY A 295 -14.07 -13.12 -13.50
CA GLY A 295 -13.68 -14.52 -13.33
C GLY A 295 -12.41 -14.76 -12.50
N TRP A 296 -11.72 -13.71 -12.02
CA TRP A 296 -10.57 -13.86 -11.15
C TRP A 296 -10.98 -14.08 -9.70
N GLN A 297 -10.54 -15.18 -9.11
CA GLN A 297 -10.86 -15.52 -7.72
C GLN A 297 -9.62 -15.38 -6.84
N SER A 298 -9.58 -14.30 -6.07
CA SER A 298 -8.48 -14.02 -5.15
C SER A 298 -8.74 -14.56 -3.73
N GLY A 299 -7.71 -14.51 -2.89
CA GLY A 299 -7.82 -14.78 -1.46
C GLY A 299 -6.83 -15.81 -0.94
N PHE A 300 -6.77 -15.89 0.40
CA PHE A 300 -5.79 -16.71 1.11
C PHE A 300 -5.92 -18.21 0.83
N ARG A 301 -7.16 -18.71 0.67
CA ARG A 301 -7.41 -20.12 0.34
C ARG A 301 -6.84 -20.52 -1.02
N ARG A 302 -6.79 -19.57 -1.97
CA ARG A 302 -6.29 -19.78 -3.34
C ARG A 302 -4.83 -19.36 -3.51
N ALA A 303 -4.24 -18.73 -2.49
CA ALA A 303 -2.91 -18.12 -2.54
C ALA A 303 -2.74 -17.14 -3.74
N GLN A 304 -3.82 -16.44 -4.10
CA GLN A 304 -3.85 -15.48 -5.21
C GLN A 304 -4.16 -14.08 -4.69
N LEU A 305 -3.38 -13.10 -5.15
CA LEU A 305 -3.62 -11.68 -4.84
C LEU A 305 -4.90 -11.19 -5.54
N PRO A 306 -5.60 -10.20 -4.97
CA PRO A 306 -6.64 -9.47 -5.70
C PRO A 306 -6.06 -8.89 -6.99
N LYS A 307 -6.81 -9.04 -8.08
CA LYS A 307 -6.43 -8.54 -9.41
C LYS A 307 -7.50 -7.55 -9.86
N VAL A 308 -7.06 -6.35 -10.24
CA VAL A 308 -7.93 -5.24 -10.63
C VAL A 308 -7.45 -4.66 -11.96
N GLY A 309 -8.35 -4.09 -12.75
CA GLY A 309 -8.06 -3.35 -13.98
C GLY A 309 -8.74 -1.99 -13.95
N PHE A 310 -8.34 -1.04 -14.79
CA PHE A 310 -9.12 0.19 -14.91
C PHE A 310 -10.50 -0.13 -15.45
N VAL A 311 -11.52 0.54 -14.92
CA VAL A 311 -12.85 0.51 -15.54
C VAL A 311 -12.73 1.13 -16.93
N LYS A 312 -13.26 0.42 -17.94
CA LYS A 312 -13.22 0.85 -19.33
C LYS A 312 -14.01 2.15 -19.49
N HIS A 313 -13.43 3.10 -20.20
CA HIS A 313 -14.10 4.33 -20.56
C HIS A 313 -15.16 4.07 -21.64
N GLU A 314 -16.41 4.44 -21.34
CA GLU A 314 -17.48 4.51 -22.33
C GLU A 314 -17.80 5.97 -22.69
N PRO A 315 -18.20 6.28 -23.94
CA PRO A 315 -18.49 7.65 -24.38
C PRO A 315 -19.80 8.22 -23.80
N ASP A 316 -20.60 7.39 -23.14
CA ASP A 316 -21.94 7.73 -22.65
C ASP A 316 -21.94 8.42 -21.28
N PHE A 317 -23.10 8.94 -20.86
CA PHE A 317 -23.28 9.64 -19.58
C PHE A 317 -22.92 8.76 -18.38
N ASP A 318 -23.21 7.46 -18.51
CA ASP A 318 -23.00 6.40 -17.50
C ASP A 318 -21.55 5.89 -17.47
N ASN A 319 -20.59 6.71 -17.90
CA ASN A 319 -19.18 6.35 -17.83
C ASN A 319 -18.68 6.31 -16.37
N PHE A 320 -18.61 5.12 -15.80
CA PHE A 320 -18.14 4.90 -14.43
C PHE A 320 -16.60 4.89 -14.29
N ALA A 321 -15.84 5.14 -15.36
CA ALA A 321 -14.38 5.13 -15.28
C ALA A 321 -13.80 6.27 -14.44
N PHE A 322 -14.50 7.42 -14.40
CA PHE A 322 -14.09 8.61 -13.64
C PHE A 322 -15.22 9.07 -12.71
N GLY A 323 -14.85 9.50 -11.51
CA GLY A 323 -15.79 9.99 -10.53
C GLY A 323 -15.15 10.85 -9.44
N PHE A 324 -15.96 11.21 -8.46
CA PHE A 324 -15.53 11.98 -7.30
C PHE A 324 -15.62 11.18 -6.02
N LEU A 325 -14.73 11.50 -5.09
CA LEU A 325 -14.68 10.85 -3.80
C LEU A 325 -14.45 11.86 -2.69
N ASP A 326 -15.23 11.74 -1.61
CA ASP A 326 -14.93 12.45 -0.37
C ASP A 326 -13.66 11.85 0.25
N PRO A 327 -12.60 12.64 0.53
CA PRO A 327 -11.43 12.17 1.28
C PRO A 327 -11.77 11.41 2.58
N GLY A 328 -12.92 11.68 3.20
CA GLY A 328 -13.42 10.95 4.37
C GLY A 328 -13.81 9.49 4.11
N GLN A 329 -14.06 9.10 2.87
CA GLN A 329 -14.38 7.71 2.48
C GLN A 329 -13.13 6.87 2.19
N VAL A 330 -11.96 7.51 2.09
CA VAL A 330 -10.70 6.82 1.85
C VAL A 330 -10.29 6.07 3.11
N LEU A 331 -10.09 4.76 2.99
CA LEU A 331 -9.61 3.94 4.09
C LEU A 331 -8.09 4.04 4.23
N ARG A 332 -7.40 3.96 3.09
CA ARG A 332 -5.94 3.88 3.03
C ARG A 332 -5.40 4.12 1.64
N GLY A 333 -4.13 4.47 1.53
CA GLY A 333 -3.38 4.29 0.29
C GLY A 333 -3.20 2.80 -0.01
N CYS A 334 -3.14 2.42 -1.28
CA CYS A 334 -2.85 1.06 -1.68
C CYS A 334 -1.64 0.99 -2.62
N HIS A 335 -1.00 -0.17 -2.68
CA HIS A 335 0.13 -0.41 -3.58
C HIS A 335 -0.29 -1.42 -4.65
N LEU A 336 -0.28 -0.96 -5.90
CA LEU A 336 -0.66 -1.75 -7.06
C LEU A 336 0.59 -2.19 -7.83
N ILE A 337 0.67 -3.48 -8.14
CA ILE A 337 1.77 -4.08 -8.91
C ILE A 337 1.24 -4.41 -10.31
N PRO A 338 1.76 -3.79 -11.39
CA PRO A 338 1.30 -4.12 -12.73
C PRO A 338 1.45 -5.60 -13.07
N VAL A 339 0.47 -6.16 -13.78
CA VAL A 339 0.53 -7.54 -14.28
C VAL A 339 1.34 -7.54 -15.57
N PHE A 340 2.67 -7.58 -15.45
CA PHE A 340 3.59 -7.44 -16.59
C PHE A 340 3.34 -8.40 -17.74
N ARG A 341 2.84 -9.61 -17.45
CA ARG A 341 2.49 -10.61 -18.47
C ARG A 341 1.29 -10.19 -19.33
N ALA A 342 0.36 -9.42 -18.77
CA ALA A 342 -0.81 -8.93 -19.50
C ALA A 342 -0.46 -7.75 -20.43
N GLY A 343 0.65 -7.05 -20.16
CA GLY A 343 1.12 -5.96 -21.01
C GLY A 343 0.33 -4.67 -20.84
N LEU A 344 0.45 -3.80 -21.86
CA LEU A 344 -0.22 -2.52 -21.96
C LEU A 344 -1.39 -2.62 -22.97
N THR A 345 -2.36 -1.74 -22.82
CA THR A 345 -3.54 -1.62 -23.70
C THR A 345 -4.00 -0.17 -23.80
N ASP A 346 -4.55 0.22 -24.93
CA ASP A 346 -5.26 1.48 -25.14
C ASP A 346 -6.79 1.33 -25.10
N GLU A 347 -7.31 0.10 -25.03
CA GLU A 347 -8.75 -0.20 -25.07
C GLU A 347 -9.52 0.36 -23.86
N LEU A 348 -8.88 0.43 -22.70
CA LEU A 348 -9.48 0.94 -21.46
C LEU A 348 -9.76 2.46 -21.52
N LEU A 349 -9.02 3.17 -22.36
CA LEU A 349 -9.12 4.61 -22.54
C LEU A 349 -8.58 4.95 -23.95
N PRO A 350 -9.42 4.90 -24.99
CA PRO A 350 -9.02 4.90 -26.41
C PRO A 350 -8.60 6.29 -26.92
N TYR A 351 -7.95 7.08 -26.07
CA TYR A 351 -7.43 8.40 -26.38
C TYR A 351 -6.22 8.74 -25.49
N PRO A 352 -5.31 9.63 -25.94
CA PRO A 352 -4.21 10.11 -25.12
C PRO A 352 -4.71 11.00 -23.98
N SER A 353 -4.33 10.69 -22.74
CA SER A 353 -4.63 11.54 -21.58
C SER A 353 -3.47 11.60 -20.61
N LYS A 354 -2.76 12.73 -20.59
CA LYS A 354 -1.67 13.00 -19.64
C LYS A 354 -2.16 13.09 -18.19
N ILE A 355 -3.45 13.40 -17.99
CA ILE A 355 -4.05 13.54 -16.67
C ILE A 355 -4.42 12.16 -16.12
N ALA A 356 -5.14 11.35 -16.91
CA ALA A 356 -5.52 10.00 -16.49
C ALA A 356 -4.29 9.07 -16.35
N ARG A 357 -3.25 9.28 -17.16
CA ARG A 357 -1.97 8.54 -17.17
C ARG A 357 -0.81 9.36 -16.61
N GLN A 358 -1.05 10.10 -15.52
CA GLN A 358 -0.04 11.03 -15.00
C GLN A 358 1.24 10.34 -14.51
N ILE A 359 1.13 9.11 -14.01
CA ILE A 359 2.27 8.35 -13.48
C ILE A 359 2.92 7.40 -14.50
N ASP A 360 2.20 7.00 -15.54
CA ASP A 360 2.68 5.98 -16.48
C ASP A 360 3.70 6.57 -17.47
N GLU A 361 4.70 5.80 -17.86
CA GLU A 361 5.70 6.22 -18.85
C GLU A 361 5.05 6.43 -20.23
N SER A 362 4.22 5.46 -20.62
CA SER A 362 3.34 5.57 -21.80
C SER A 362 2.19 6.51 -21.46
N LYS A 363 2.11 7.66 -22.14
CA LYS A 363 0.96 8.60 -22.00
C LYS A 363 -0.24 8.20 -22.87
N THR A 364 -0.13 7.06 -23.55
CA THR A 364 -1.07 6.57 -24.55
C THR A 364 -1.68 5.23 -24.16
N GLU A 365 -1.01 4.42 -23.35
CA GLU A 365 -1.48 3.09 -22.97
C GLU A 365 -1.51 2.93 -21.44
N ASP A 366 -2.45 2.12 -20.96
CA ASP A 366 -2.59 1.70 -19.58
C ASP A 366 -2.10 0.27 -19.40
N TRP A 367 -1.67 -0.11 -18.18
CA TRP A 367 -1.54 -1.53 -17.86
C TRP A 367 -2.91 -2.20 -17.87
N VAL A 368 -3.02 -3.37 -18.49
CA VAL A 368 -4.28 -4.13 -18.57
C VAL A 368 -4.81 -4.42 -17.16
N ASN A 369 -3.94 -4.88 -16.27
CA ASN A 369 -4.31 -5.17 -14.89
C ASN A 369 -3.17 -4.88 -13.90
N PHE A 370 -3.55 -4.88 -12.62
CA PHE A 370 -2.68 -4.79 -11.46
C PHE A 370 -3.05 -5.88 -10.44
N TYR A 371 -2.06 -6.37 -9.71
CA TYR A 371 -2.26 -7.06 -8.45
C TYR A 371 -2.28 -6.05 -7.30
N VAL A 372 -3.24 -6.18 -6.40
CA VAL A 372 -3.24 -5.43 -5.14
C VAL A 372 -2.24 -6.10 -4.20
N ASN A 373 -1.19 -5.36 -3.80
CA ASN A 373 -0.22 -5.88 -2.84
C ASN A 373 -0.81 -5.83 -1.42
N ILE A 374 -1.33 -6.96 -0.95
CA ILE A 374 -1.89 -7.06 0.40
C ILE A 374 -0.80 -7.23 1.49
N PHE A 375 0.46 -7.45 1.11
CA PHE A 375 1.58 -7.73 2.01
C PHE A 375 2.45 -6.49 2.31
N VAL A 376 1.97 -5.29 1.99
CA VAL A 376 2.69 -4.03 2.25
C VAL A 376 2.98 -3.86 3.74
N ASP A 377 2.01 -4.21 4.58
CA ASP A 377 2.17 -4.28 6.03
C ASP A 377 1.13 -5.21 6.66
N ARG A 378 1.26 -5.42 7.97
CA ARG A 378 0.36 -6.28 8.76
C ARG A 378 -1.10 -5.80 8.72
N ASP A 379 -1.34 -4.49 8.70
CA ASP A 379 -2.69 -3.95 8.70
C ASP A 379 -3.40 -4.23 7.36
N MET A 380 -2.70 -4.07 6.23
CA MET A 380 -3.21 -4.49 4.92
C MET A 380 -3.53 -5.97 4.86
N VAL A 381 -2.63 -6.84 5.34
CA VAL A 381 -2.90 -8.28 5.38
C VAL A 381 -4.18 -8.57 6.16
N MET A 382 -4.35 -7.96 7.34
CA MET A 382 -5.50 -8.23 8.21
C MET A 382 -6.83 -7.73 7.63
N ARG A 383 -6.82 -6.62 6.90
CA ARG A 383 -8.02 -6.14 6.18
C ARG A 383 -8.54 -7.15 5.16
N TYR A 384 -7.63 -7.83 4.45
CA TYR A 384 -8.01 -8.85 3.47
C TYR A 384 -8.25 -10.23 4.11
N TYR A 385 -7.49 -10.60 5.13
CA TYR A 385 -7.58 -11.91 5.78
C TYR A 385 -8.89 -12.08 6.55
N GLY A 386 -9.37 -11.01 7.20
CA GLY A 386 -10.45 -11.09 8.16
C GLY A 386 -9.92 -11.42 9.56
N GLY A 387 -10.37 -10.65 10.55
CA GLY A 387 -9.82 -10.61 11.89
C GLY A 387 -9.82 -9.15 12.35
N GLY A 388 -10.40 -8.88 13.52
CA GLY A 388 -10.54 -7.51 14.00
C GLY A 388 -9.20 -6.80 14.17
N LEU A 389 -9.23 -5.46 14.18
CA LEU A 389 -8.10 -4.67 14.70
C LEU A 389 -7.76 -5.19 16.11
N GLY A 390 -6.48 -5.52 16.34
CA GLY A 390 -5.97 -5.96 17.63
C GLY A 390 -6.14 -7.45 17.98
N HIS A 391 -6.46 -8.30 17.01
CA HIS A 391 -6.88 -9.69 17.25
C HIS A 391 -5.84 -10.77 17.03
#